data_AF-A0A7S0MFK4-F1
#
_entry.id   AF-A0A7S0MFK4-F1
#
_cell.length_a   1.000
_cell.length_b   1.000
_cell.length_c   1.000
_cell.angle_alpha   90.00
_cell.angle_beta   90.00
_cell.angle_gamma   90.00
#
_symmetry.space_group_name_H-M   'P 1'
#
loop_
_entity.id
_entity.type
_entity.pdbx_description
1 polymer ?
#
loop_
_entity_poly.entity_id
_entity_poly.type
_entity_poly.pdbx_seq_one_letter_code
_entity_poly.pdbx_strand_id
1 'polypeptide(L)'
;FVTGVPKARDGSIAVDGFMRAGADGVYAAGDVATFPYWLTGERARIEHWNVAMQQGRTAGRNLAGARSSNYTTVPYFWSAFFGGKLNYVGYNGGHETVHIEGDLAARKFVAYYCRDGAVVAAASMGMPNANTILAEALRLGRMPALPQLADGSANLATIRAALLSAPVGCGRAACCSKPAGPTPA
;
A
#
# COMPACT_ATOMS: atom_id res chain seq x y z
N PHE A 1 25.92 2.68 15.57
CA PHE A 1 24.59 2.13 15.91
C PHE A 1 23.71 3.26 16.43
N VAL A 2 22.45 3.35 16.00
CA VAL A 2 21.52 4.41 16.46
C VAL A 2 21.05 4.10 17.90
N THR A 3 21.07 5.10 18.77
CA THR A 3 20.69 5.04 20.20
C THR A 3 19.62 6.09 20.52
N GLY A 4 18.88 5.94 21.63
CA GLY A 4 17.90 6.93 22.08
C GLY A 4 16.55 6.92 21.36
N VAL A 5 16.27 5.89 20.56
CA VAL A 5 14.98 5.69 19.85
C VAL A 5 14.43 4.30 20.15
N PRO A 6 13.09 4.11 20.16
CA PRO A 6 12.49 2.80 20.36
C PRO A 6 12.85 1.86 19.21
N LYS A 7 13.13 0.60 19.55
CA LYS A 7 13.50 -0.45 18.58
C LYS A 7 12.46 -1.56 18.59
N ALA A 8 12.20 -2.15 17.43
CA ALA A 8 11.46 -3.39 17.31
C ALA A 8 12.36 -4.59 17.68
N ARG A 9 11.77 -5.79 17.73
CA ARG A 9 12.45 -7.04 18.13
C ARG A 9 13.66 -7.36 17.26
N ASP A 10 13.62 -7.02 15.97
CA ASP A 10 14.70 -7.25 15.01
C ASP A 10 15.74 -6.11 14.95
N GLY A 11 15.66 -5.15 15.87
CA GLY A 11 16.61 -4.03 15.96
C GLY A 11 16.30 -2.85 15.04
N SER A 12 15.26 -2.94 14.20
CA SER A 12 14.76 -1.81 13.41
C SER A 12 14.17 -0.70 14.30
N ILE A 13 14.10 0.53 13.78
CA ILE A 13 13.56 1.69 14.50
C ILE A 13 12.04 1.64 14.42
N ALA A 14 11.38 1.64 15.57
CA ALA A 14 9.93 1.70 15.64
C ALA A 14 9.47 3.14 15.40
N VAL A 15 8.60 3.35 14.41
CA VAL A 15 7.95 4.64 14.15
C VAL A 15 6.43 4.58 14.29
N ASP A 16 5.78 5.72 14.49
CA ASP A 16 4.33 5.87 14.43
C ASP A 16 3.81 6.06 12.99
N GLY A 17 2.51 6.30 12.81
CA GLY A 17 1.92 6.55 11.48
C GLY A 17 2.46 7.81 10.79
N PHE A 18 3.02 8.76 11.54
CA PHE A 18 3.63 10.00 11.03
C PHE A 18 5.13 9.86 10.78
N MET A 19 5.68 8.65 10.91
CA MET A 19 7.12 8.33 10.79
C MET A 19 8.00 8.90 11.93
N ARG A 20 7.41 9.26 13.08
CA ARG A 20 8.15 9.75 14.25
C ARG A 20 8.78 8.59 15.01
N ALA A 21 10.04 8.73 15.42
CA ALA A 21 10.81 7.72 16.13
C ALA A 21 10.81 7.94 17.66
N GLY A 22 9.68 8.35 18.24
CA GLY A 22 9.47 8.47 19.69
C GLY A 22 10.12 9.67 20.38
N ALA A 23 11.28 10.14 19.93
CA ALA A 23 11.92 11.36 20.41
C ALA A 23 11.47 12.60 19.62
N ASP A 24 11.41 13.76 20.29
CA ASP A 24 10.97 15.00 19.65
C ASP A 24 11.92 15.40 18.51
N GLY A 25 11.33 15.82 17.39
CA GLY A 25 12.08 16.15 16.16
C GLY A 25 12.76 14.97 15.45
N VAL A 26 12.65 13.73 15.95
CA VAL A 26 13.31 12.56 15.35
C VAL A 26 12.33 11.74 14.51
N TYR A 27 12.71 11.50 13.26
CA TYR A 27 11.96 10.70 12.30
C TYR A 27 12.85 9.60 11.71
N ALA A 28 12.24 8.49 11.29
CA ALA A 28 12.91 7.43 10.56
C ALA A 28 12.04 6.93 9.40
N ALA A 29 12.69 6.55 8.30
CA ALA A 29 12.06 6.09 7.08
C ALA A 29 12.99 5.12 6.34
N GLY A 30 12.43 4.33 5.43
CA GLY A 30 13.15 3.32 4.66
C GLY A 30 13.29 2.00 5.40
N ASP A 31 14.24 1.19 4.93
CA ASP A 31 14.42 -0.20 5.33
C ASP A 31 14.62 -0.40 6.85
N VAL A 32 15.13 0.63 7.52
CA VAL A 32 15.35 0.62 8.98
C VAL A 32 14.07 0.85 9.79
N ALA A 33 12.97 1.28 9.16
CA ALA A 33 11.76 1.69 9.86
C ALA A 33 10.73 0.55 9.93
N THR A 34 10.35 0.17 11.15
CA THR A 34 9.14 -0.61 11.42
C THR A 34 8.00 0.36 11.71
N PHE A 35 6.92 0.29 10.95
CA PHE A 35 5.79 1.24 10.99
C PHE A 35 4.45 0.51 11.13
N PRO A 36 3.37 1.17 11.58
CA PRO A 36 2.05 0.56 11.60
C PRO A 36 1.44 0.60 10.19
N TYR A 37 1.19 -0.57 9.61
CA TYR A 37 0.56 -0.66 8.29
C TYR A 37 -0.92 -0.31 8.41
N TRP A 38 -1.29 0.86 7.88
CA TRP A 38 -2.58 1.50 8.08
C TRP A 38 -3.83 0.65 7.74
N LEU A 39 -3.72 -0.32 6.82
CA LEU A 39 -4.83 -1.21 6.43
C LEU A 39 -5.16 -2.27 7.49
N THR A 40 -4.15 -2.75 8.22
CA THR A 40 -4.30 -3.88 9.16
C THR A 40 -3.95 -3.52 10.60
N GLY A 41 -3.30 -2.37 10.82
CA GLY A 41 -2.72 -1.97 12.10
C GLY A 41 -1.42 -2.70 12.47
N GLU A 42 -1.03 -3.73 11.72
CA GLU A 42 0.14 -4.54 12.03
C GLU A 42 1.44 -3.78 11.89
N ARG A 43 2.45 -4.19 12.65
CA ARG A 43 3.80 -3.67 12.50
C ARG A 43 4.44 -4.31 11.27
N ALA A 44 4.82 -3.49 10.30
CA ALA A 44 5.48 -3.91 9.08
C ALA A 44 6.86 -3.27 8.96
N ARG A 45 7.80 -4.02 8.40
CA ARG A 45 9.08 -3.53 7.90
C ARG A 45 9.24 -4.03 6.47
N ILE A 46 9.49 -3.11 5.54
CA ILE A 46 9.50 -3.44 4.11
C ILE A 46 10.74 -2.81 3.49
N GLU A 47 11.60 -3.68 2.94
CA GLU A 47 12.88 -3.32 2.33
C GLU A 47 12.69 -3.10 0.83
N HIS A 48 12.20 -1.91 0.44
CA HIS A 48 11.97 -1.61 -0.96
C HIS A 48 12.06 -0.12 -1.27
N TRP A 49 12.69 0.21 -2.40
CA TRP A 49 12.99 1.58 -2.82
C TRP A 49 11.74 2.48 -2.85
N ASN A 50 10.59 1.99 -3.33
CA ASN A 50 9.37 2.78 -3.38
C ASN A 50 8.81 3.04 -1.97
N VAL A 51 8.88 2.06 -1.07
CA VAL A 51 8.44 2.26 0.31
C VAL A 51 9.34 3.28 1.00
N ALA A 52 10.66 3.15 0.86
CA ALA A 52 11.62 4.10 1.40
C ALA A 52 11.40 5.53 0.89
N MET A 53 11.19 5.70 -0.42
CA MET A 53 10.90 7.00 -1.02
C MET A 53 9.61 7.62 -0.46
N GLN A 54 8.53 6.84 -0.33
CA GLN A 54 7.25 7.36 0.12
C GLN A 54 7.25 7.66 1.63
N GLN A 55 7.88 6.81 2.44
CA GLN A 55 8.08 7.09 3.86
C GLN A 55 8.94 8.35 4.05
N GLY A 56 10.02 8.51 3.28
CA GLY A 56 10.87 9.70 3.32
C GLY A 56 10.10 10.98 3.01
N ARG A 57 9.17 10.94 2.04
CA ARG A 57 8.28 12.07 1.74
C ARG A 57 7.36 12.40 2.92
N THR A 58 6.76 11.40 3.56
CA THR A 58 5.91 11.60 4.73
C THR A 58 6.72 12.15 5.91
N ALA A 59 7.85 11.52 6.24
CA ALA A 59 8.75 11.95 7.31
C ALA A 59 9.23 13.40 7.10
N GLY A 60 9.71 13.74 5.90
CA GLY A 60 10.20 15.07 5.58
C GLY A 60 9.12 16.16 5.67
N ARG A 61 7.90 15.89 5.19
CA ARG A 61 6.77 16.82 5.33
C ARG A 61 6.39 17.05 6.78
N ASN A 62 6.32 15.96 7.56
CA ASN A 62 5.96 16.03 8.98
C ASN A 62 7.05 16.73 9.80
N LEU A 63 8.34 16.51 9.49
CA LEU A 63 9.46 17.23 10.09
C LEU A 63 9.44 18.73 9.76
N ALA A 64 9.09 19.10 8.53
CA ALA A 64 8.97 20.49 8.11
C ALA A 64 7.74 21.24 8.68
N GLY A 65 6.93 20.59 9.52
CA GLY A 65 5.69 21.16 10.08
C GLY A 65 4.57 21.34 9.04
N ALA A 66 4.76 20.84 7.81
CA ALA A 66 3.81 21.02 6.72
C ALA A 66 2.80 19.85 6.72
N ARG A 67 1.54 20.15 7.08
CA ARG A 67 0.38 19.23 6.92
C ARG A 67 0.65 17.81 7.42
N SER A 68 0.66 17.67 8.76
CA SER A 68 0.87 16.39 9.42
C SER A 68 -0.06 15.31 8.86
N SER A 69 0.52 14.28 8.24
CA SER A 69 -0.24 13.20 7.61
C SER A 69 0.38 11.84 7.87
N ASN A 70 -0.49 10.85 8.03
CA ASN A 70 -0.08 9.46 8.18
C ASN A 70 0.48 8.90 6.88
N TYR A 71 1.41 7.96 6.99
CA TYR A 71 1.85 7.11 5.89
C TYR A 71 0.76 6.10 5.54
N THR A 72 -0.01 6.39 4.48
CA THR A 72 -1.14 5.57 4.01
C THR A 72 -0.90 4.94 2.64
N THR A 73 0.36 4.79 2.24
CA THR A 73 0.70 4.19 0.94
C THR A 73 0.47 2.68 1.00
N VAL A 74 -0.18 2.11 -0.04
CA VAL A 74 -0.18 0.65 -0.25
C VAL A 74 1.19 0.28 -0.82
N PRO A 75 1.98 -0.59 -0.15
CA PRO A 75 3.26 -1.02 -0.66
C PRO A 75 3.10 -1.69 -2.02
N TYR A 76 4.00 -1.38 -2.95
CA TYR A 76 4.11 -2.09 -4.20
C TYR A 76 5.58 -2.26 -4.57
N PHE A 77 5.89 -3.37 -5.23
CA PHE A 77 7.20 -3.66 -5.78
C PHE A 77 7.11 -4.59 -6.98
N TRP A 78 8.23 -4.78 -7.65
CA TRP A 78 8.33 -5.74 -8.74
C TRP A 78 9.70 -6.41 -8.74
N SER A 79 9.76 -7.58 -9.36
CA SER A 79 11.00 -8.26 -9.70
C SER A 79 10.93 -8.73 -11.14
N ALA A 80 12.04 -8.61 -11.86
CA ALA A 80 12.15 -9.04 -13.25
C ALA A 80 13.17 -10.17 -13.34
N PHE A 81 12.76 -11.30 -13.92
CA PHE A 81 13.62 -12.46 -14.10
C PHE A 81 13.16 -13.26 -15.32
N PHE A 82 14.11 -13.75 -16.12
CA PHE A 82 13.88 -14.65 -17.27
C PHE A 82 12.74 -14.21 -18.21
N GLY A 83 12.69 -12.91 -18.55
CA GLY A 83 11.68 -12.31 -19.42
C GLY A 83 10.29 -12.11 -18.78
N GLY A 84 10.10 -12.49 -17.51
CA GLY A 84 8.91 -12.23 -16.73
C GLY A 84 9.07 -11.03 -15.80
N LYS A 85 7.97 -10.31 -15.56
CA LYS A 85 7.86 -9.27 -14.54
C LYS A 85 6.80 -9.67 -13.53
N LEU A 86 7.24 -10.04 -12.32
CA LEU A 86 6.36 -10.28 -11.18
C LEU A 86 6.11 -8.95 -10.49
N ASN A 87 4.85 -8.53 -10.38
CA ASN A 87 4.44 -7.37 -9.62
C ASN A 87 3.81 -7.83 -8.31
N TYR A 88 3.97 -7.05 -7.25
CA TYR A 88 3.43 -7.34 -5.93
C TYR A 88 2.84 -6.08 -5.32
N VAL A 89 1.71 -6.22 -4.62
CA VAL A 89 1.01 -5.13 -3.94
C VAL A 89 0.45 -5.57 -2.59
N GLY A 90 0.45 -4.66 -1.63
CA GLY A 90 -0.03 -4.88 -0.27
C GLY A 90 1.05 -5.42 0.67
N TYR A 91 0.63 -5.91 1.83
CA TYR A 91 1.49 -6.51 2.82
C TYR A 91 0.78 -7.77 3.34
N ASN A 92 1.40 -8.94 3.16
CA ASN A 92 0.70 -10.20 3.44
C ASN A 92 0.62 -10.55 4.93
N GLY A 93 1.52 -10.01 5.77
CA GLY A 93 1.51 -10.15 7.22
C GLY A 93 1.32 -11.58 7.77
N GLY A 94 1.69 -12.63 7.01
CA GLY A 94 1.38 -14.01 7.40
C GLY A 94 0.04 -14.53 6.89
N HIS A 95 -0.26 -14.29 5.60
CA HIS A 95 -1.40 -14.91 4.91
C HIS A 95 -1.52 -16.43 5.15
N GLU A 96 -2.74 -16.93 5.03
CA GLU A 96 -3.11 -18.32 5.31
C GLU A 96 -3.39 -19.11 4.04
N THR A 97 -3.93 -18.44 3.02
CA THR A 97 -4.36 -19.07 1.77
C THR A 97 -3.96 -18.21 0.58
N VAL A 98 -3.69 -18.86 -0.55
CA VAL A 98 -3.46 -18.19 -1.84
C VAL A 98 -4.51 -18.67 -2.83
N HIS A 99 -5.28 -17.73 -3.38
CA HIS A 99 -6.17 -18.01 -4.50
C HIS A 99 -5.50 -17.60 -5.81
N ILE A 100 -5.52 -18.48 -6.81
CA ILE A 100 -4.90 -18.23 -8.12
C ILE A 100 -5.99 -18.00 -9.17
N GLU A 101 -5.95 -16.85 -9.81
CA GLU A 101 -6.68 -16.53 -11.02
C GLU A 101 -5.74 -16.61 -12.23
N GLY A 102 -6.13 -17.34 -13.27
CA GLY A 102 -5.35 -17.49 -14.50
C GLY A 102 -4.45 -18.71 -14.53
N ASP A 103 -3.32 -18.62 -15.24
CA ASP A 103 -2.43 -19.74 -15.55
C ASP A 103 -0.98 -19.41 -15.15
N LEU A 104 -0.47 -20.18 -14.17
CA LEU A 104 0.90 -20.08 -13.67
C LEU A 104 1.92 -20.54 -14.72
N ALA A 105 1.62 -21.59 -15.48
CA ALA A 105 2.52 -22.13 -16.51
C ALA A 105 2.65 -21.14 -17.68
N ALA A 106 1.55 -20.51 -18.09
CA ALA A 106 1.56 -19.46 -19.10
C ALA A 106 2.09 -18.10 -18.60
N ARG A 107 2.43 -17.98 -17.31
CA ARG A 107 2.87 -16.72 -16.67
C ARG A 107 1.85 -15.58 -16.83
N LYS A 108 0.56 -15.92 -16.79
CA LYS A 108 -0.58 -14.99 -16.91
C LYS A 108 -1.54 -15.23 -15.75
N PHE A 109 -1.22 -14.64 -14.61
CA PHE A 109 -1.95 -14.92 -13.37
C PHE A 109 -2.00 -13.73 -12.40
N VAL A 110 -2.97 -13.81 -11.49
CA VAL A 110 -2.98 -13.09 -10.21
C VAL A 110 -3.03 -14.12 -9.08
N ALA A 111 -2.14 -13.98 -8.11
CA ALA A 111 -2.13 -14.73 -6.87
C ALA A 111 -2.58 -13.81 -5.73
N TYR A 112 -3.77 -14.05 -5.20
CA TYR A 112 -4.37 -13.29 -4.10
C TYR A 112 -4.00 -13.93 -2.77
N TYR A 113 -3.25 -13.22 -1.93
CA TYR A 113 -2.88 -13.65 -0.58
C TYR A 113 -4.00 -13.27 0.38
N CYS A 114 -4.57 -14.27 1.04
CA CYS A 114 -5.74 -14.14 1.88
C CYS A 114 -5.44 -14.48 3.34
N ARG A 115 -6.04 -13.73 4.26
CA ARG A 115 -6.00 -13.96 5.71
C ARG A 115 -7.36 -13.61 6.28
N ASP A 116 -7.90 -14.44 7.18
CA ASP A 116 -9.23 -14.25 7.77
C ASP A 116 -10.33 -14.07 6.69
N GLY A 117 -10.19 -14.77 5.55
CA GLY A 117 -11.11 -14.68 4.42
C GLY A 117 -11.03 -13.38 3.60
N ALA A 118 -10.13 -12.45 3.91
CA ALA A 118 -9.94 -11.20 3.17
C ALA A 118 -8.60 -11.18 2.40
N VAL A 119 -8.58 -10.52 1.24
CA VAL A 119 -7.33 -10.33 0.49
C VAL A 119 -6.50 -9.20 1.10
N VAL A 120 -5.28 -9.52 1.51
CA VAL A 120 -4.34 -8.57 2.16
C VAL A 120 -3.19 -8.14 1.25
N ALA A 121 -2.90 -8.94 0.23
CA ALA A 121 -1.87 -8.66 -0.78
C ALA A 121 -2.15 -9.43 -2.06
N ALA A 122 -1.48 -9.07 -3.15
CA ALA A 122 -1.54 -9.82 -4.39
C ALA A 122 -0.23 -9.78 -5.16
N ALA A 123 0.09 -10.86 -5.87
CA ALA A 123 1.15 -10.90 -6.88
C ALA A 123 0.54 -11.12 -8.26
N SER A 124 1.17 -10.60 -9.31
CA SER A 124 0.68 -10.78 -10.68
C SER A 124 1.80 -10.82 -11.70
N MET A 125 1.61 -11.60 -12.76
CA MET A 125 2.51 -11.67 -13.91
C MET A 125 1.70 -11.81 -15.19
N GLY A 126 2.09 -11.12 -16.25
CA GLY A 126 1.41 -11.21 -17.55
C GLY A 126 -0.03 -10.67 -17.57
N MET A 127 -0.47 -9.98 -16.51
CA MET A 127 -1.81 -9.40 -16.36
C MET A 127 -1.74 -7.88 -16.50
N PRO A 128 -2.21 -7.29 -17.63
CA PRO A 128 -2.15 -5.85 -17.84
C PRO A 128 -2.87 -5.07 -16.74
N ASN A 129 -2.23 -4.01 -16.23
CA ASN A 129 -2.76 -3.11 -15.20
C ASN A 129 -3.16 -3.75 -13.86
N ALA A 130 -2.90 -5.05 -13.65
CA ALA A 130 -3.33 -5.75 -12.44
C ALA A 130 -2.82 -5.07 -11.17
N ASN A 131 -1.55 -4.70 -11.14
CA ASN A 131 -0.95 -4.01 -9.99
C ASN A 131 -1.68 -2.70 -9.63
N THR A 132 -2.06 -1.89 -10.61
CA THR A 132 -2.76 -0.63 -10.39
C THR A 132 -4.19 -0.85 -9.90
N ILE A 133 -4.90 -1.81 -10.50
CA ILE A 133 -6.27 -2.17 -10.10
C ILE A 133 -6.28 -2.67 -8.66
N LEU A 134 -5.38 -3.59 -8.33
CA LEU A 134 -5.29 -4.22 -7.01
C LEU A 134 -4.79 -3.23 -5.95
N ALA A 135 -3.84 -2.35 -6.28
CA ALA A 135 -3.39 -1.29 -5.37
C ALA A 135 -4.55 -0.35 -4.97
N GLU A 136 -5.37 0.03 -5.95
CA GLU A 136 -6.50 0.93 -5.72
C GLU A 136 -7.62 0.23 -4.95
N ALA A 137 -7.91 -1.03 -5.28
CA ALA A 137 -8.89 -1.82 -4.55
C ALA A 137 -8.48 -2.04 -3.07
N LEU A 138 -7.21 -2.33 -2.80
CA LEU A 138 -6.66 -2.36 -1.44
C LEU A 138 -6.79 -0.98 -0.77
N ARG A 139 -6.38 0.10 -1.45
CA ARG A 139 -6.43 1.47 -0.91
C ARG A 139 -7.84 1.90 -0.53
N LEU A 140 -8.85 1.46 -1.27
CA LEU A 140 -10.25 1.81 -1.03
C LEU A 140 -10.98 0.81 -0.11
N GLY A 141 -10.33 -0.28 0.31
CA GLY A 141 -11.00 -1.34 1.08
C GLY A 141 -12.09 -2.06 0.26
N ARG A 142 -11.89 -2.20 -1.06
CA ARG A 142 -12.85 -2.78 -2.02
C ARG A 142 -12.36 -4.10 -2.61
N MET A 143 -11.41 -4.77 -1.95
CA MET A 143 -11.01 -6.12 -2.32
C MET A 143 -12.16 -7.10 -2.05
N PRO A 144 -12.38 -8.09 -2.93
CA PRO A 144 -13.35 -9.15 -2.67
C PRO A 144 -12.87 -10.05 -1.54
N ALA A 145 -13.82 -10.74 -0.90
CA ALA A 145 -13.53 -11.80 0.04
C ALA A 145 -13.14 -13.09 -0.70
N LEU A 146 -12.39 -13.96 -0.02
CA LEU A 146 -11.94 -15.25 -0.56
C LEU A 146 -13.09 -16.12 -1.12
N PRO A 147 -14.28 -16.23 -0.48
CA PRO A 147 -15.38 -17.00 -1.06
C PRO A 147 -15.81 -16.50 -2.44
N GLN A 148 -15.81 -15.18 -2.66
CA GLN A 148 -16.19 -14.57 -3.95
C GLN A 148 -15.13 -14.83 -5.04
N LEU A 149 -13.86 -14.93 -4.66
CA LEU A 149 -12.81 -15.36 -5.58
C LEU A 149 -12.96 -16.86 -5.90
N ALA A 150 -13.22 -17.68 -4.87
CA ALA A 150 -13.31 -19.13 -4.99
C ALA A 150 -14.50 -19.60 -5.84
N ASP A 151 -15.66 -18.95 -5.72
CA ASP A 151 -16.86 -19.25 -6.52
C ASP A 151 -16.87 -18.57 -7.91
N GLY A 152 -15.85 -17.75 -8.20
CA GLY A 152 -15.69 -17.04 -9.47
C GLY A 152 -16.57 -15.81 -9.66
N SER A 153 -17.37 -15.41 -8.66
CA SER A 153 -18.18 -14.19 -8.71
C SER A 153 -17.32 -12.91 -8.68
N ALA A 154 -16.09 -13.00 -8.18
CA ALA A 154 -15.08 -11.96 -8.22
C ALA A 154 -13.79 -12.43 -8.93
N ASN A 155 -13.20 -11.53 -9.72
CA ASN A 155 -11.92 -11.70 -10.39
C ASN A 155 -11.34 -10.32 -10.74
N LEU A 156 -10.16 -10.27 -11.37
CA LEU A 156 -9.51 -9.02 -11.71
C LEU A 156 -10.40 -8.09 -12.57
N ALA A 157 -11.16 -8.66 -13.50
CA ALA A 157 -12.04 -7.90 -14.38
C ALA A 157 -13.23 -7.28 -13.62
N THR A 158 -13.84 -8.01 -12.70
CA THR A 158 -14.95 -7.48 -11.89
C THR A 158 -14.47 -6.46 -10.86
N ILE A 159 -13.28 -6.65 -10.26
CA ILE A 159 -12.64 -5.65 -9.39
C ILE A 159 -12.45 -4.34 -10.18
N ARG A 160 -11.90 -4.43 -11.40
CA ARG A 160 -11.72 -3.28 -12.28
C ARG A 160 -13.05 -2.59 -12.58
N ALA A 161 -14.09 -3.36 -12.94
CA ALA A 161 -15.41 -2.80 -13.24
C ALA A 161 -15.99 -2.05 -12.03
N ALA A 162 -15.89 -2.63 -10.83
CA ALA A 162 -16.38 -2.02 -9.59
C ALA A 162 -15.64 -0.72 -9.23
N LEU A 163 -14.33 -0.63 -9.53
CA LEU A 163 -13.55 0.59 -9.33
C LEU A 163 -14.00 1.71 -10.28
N LEU A 164 -14.28 1.38 -11.54
CA LEU A 164 -14.71 2.36 -12.55
C LEU A 164 -16.15 2.84 -12.37
N SER A 165 -17.02 2.02 -11.77
CA SER A 165 -18.42 2.35 -11.54
C SER A 165 -18.67 3.18 -10.27
N ALA A 166 -17.67 3.36 -9.40
CA ALA A 166 -17.83 4.17 -8.20
C ALA A 166 -17.87 5.66 -8.55
N PRO A 167 -18.76 6.46 -7.92
CA PRO A 167 -18.82 7.88 -8.16
C PRO A 167 -17.48 8.52 -7.78
N VAL A 168 -16.82 9.13 -8.75
CA VAL A 168 -15.63 9.93 -8.51
C VAL A 168 -16.11 11.20 -7.82
N GLY A 169 -15.97 11.29 -6.49
CA GLY A 169 -16.44 12.42 -5.67
C GLY A 169 -15.79 13.78 -5.97
N CYS A 170 -15.05 13.91 -7.08
CA CYS A 170 -14.50 15.17 -7.54
C CYS A 170 -15.06 15.49 -8.94
N GLY A 171 -16.22 16.15 -8.97
CA GLY A 171 -16.66 16.88 -10.15
C GLY A 171 -15.79 18.13 -10.33
N ARG A 172 -15.56 18.57 -11.58
CA ARG A 172 -14.79 19.80 -11.89
C ARG A 172 -15.19 21.02 -11.03
N ALA A 173 -16.46 21.11 -10.64
CA ALA A 173 -16.98 22.17 -9.79
C ALA A 173 -16.31 22.25 -8.41
N ALA A 174 -15.89 21.12 -7.82
CA ALA A 174 -15.24 21.07 -6.51
C ALA A 174 -13.73 21.38 -6.56
N CYS A 175 -13.11 21.30 -7.74
CA CYS A 175 -11.67 21.55 -7.91
C CYS A 175 -11.35 23.04 -8.18
N CYS A 176 -12.34 23.81 -8.66
CA CYS A 176 -12.16 25.22 -9.03
C CYS A 176 -12.52 26.22 -7.92
N SER A 177 -13.04 25.78 -6.77
CA SER A 177 -13.26 26.64 -5.60
C SER A 177 -11.97 26.80 -4.79
N LYS A 178 -10.93 27.38 -5.39
CA LYS A 178 -9.83 27.95 -4.59
C LYS A 178 -10.42 29.13 -3.79
N PRO A 179 -10.45 29.12 -2.45
CA PRO A 179 -10.72 30.35 -1.73
C PRO A 179 -9.64 31.38 -2.10
N ALA A 180 -10.05 32.60 -2.42
CA ALA A 180 -9.11 33.70 -2.63
C ALA A 180 -8.21 33.79 -1.39
N GLY A 181 -6.90 33.75 -1.59
CA GLY A 181 -5.94 33.94 -0.49
C GLY A 181 -6.15 35.31 0.16
N PRO A 182 -5.78 35.48 1.43
CA PRO A 182 -5.90 36.77 2.10
C PRO A 182 -5.09 37.84 1.35
N THR A 183 -5.72 38.98 1.11
CA THR A 183 -5.07 40.17 0.54
C THR A 183 -3.93 40.61 1.47
N PRO A 184 -2.71 40.87 0.97
CA PRO A 184 -1.65 41.44 1.79
C PRO A 184 -2.05 42.82 2.32
N ALA A 185 -1.71 43.10 3.58
CA ALA A 185 -1.84 44.42 4.20
C ALA A 185 -0.74 45.37 3.72
#